data_AF-M4QLA6-F1
#
_entry.id   AF-M4QLA6-F1
#
_cell.length_a   1.000
_cell.length_b   1.000
_cell.length_c   1.000
_cell.angle_alpha   90.00
_cell.angle_beta   90.00
_cell.angle_gamma   90.00
#
_symmetry.space_group_name_H-M   'P 1'
#
loop_
_entity.id
_entity.type
_entity.pdbx_description
1 polymer ?
#
loop_
_entity_poly.entity_id
_entity_poly.type
_entity_poly.pdbx_seq_one_letter_code
_entity_poly.pdbx_strand_id
1 'polypeptide(L)'
;QYKGCPWRVRDYQYGDGIIGLHEEIDHFYQYVLPTPCEHAIRNEVVKRIEAVVRSIWPQAVVEIFGSFRTGLFLPTSDIDLVVLGLWEKLPLRTLEFELVSRNIAEACTVRVLDKASVPIIKLTDRETQVKVDISFNMQSGVQSAELIKQFKRDYPVLGKLVLVLKQFLLLRDLNEVFTGGISSYSLILMCISFLQLHPRGICHDKT
;
A
#
# COMPACT_ATOMS: atom_id res chain seq x y z
N GLN A 1 -11.85 -17.68 -21.39
CA GLN A 1 -13.02 -18.18 -20.64
C GLN A 1 -13.29 -17.44 -19.33
N TYR A 2 -12.42 -16.55 -18.83
CA TYR A 2 -12.77 -15.65 -17.72
C TYR A 2 -12.34 -14.22 -18.08
N LYS A 3 -13.20 -13.49 -18.80
CA LYS A 3 -12.99 -12.11 -19.30
C LYS A 3 -12.99 -11.08 -18.15
N GLY A 4 -12.05 -11.20 -17.21
CA GLY A 4 -11.93 -10.27 -16.06
C GLY A 4 -11.41 -10.87 -14.76
N CYS A 5 -11.21 -12.19 -14.67
CA CYS A 5 -10.76 -12.86 -13.44
C CYS A 5 -9.47 -13.68 -13.69
N PRO A 6 -8.31 -13.02 -13.88
CA PRO A 6 -7.05 -13.70 -14.18
C PRO A 6 -6.54 -14.61 -13.05
N TRP A 7 -7.03 -14.41 -11.82
CA TRP A 7 -6.70 -15.26 -10.68
C TRP A 7 -7.39 -16.63 -10.70
N ARG A 8 -8.40 -16.85 -11.56
CA ARG A 8 -9.09 -18.14 -11.60
C ARG A 8 -8.19 -19.20 -12.21
N VAL A 9 -8.01 -20.30 -11.47
CA VAL A 9 -7.19 -21.43 -11.89
C VAL A 9 -7.90 -22.20 -13.01
N ARG A 10 -7.17 -22.52 -14.07
CA ARG A 10 -7.71 -23.32 -15.18
C ARG A 10 -8.06 -24.72 -14.70
N ASP A 11 -9.19 -25.23 -15.16
CA ASP A 11 -9.69 -26.58 -14.85
C ASP A 11 -9.94 -26.84 -13.35
N TYR A 12 -9.96 -25.78 -12.52
CA TYR A 12 -10.33 -25.86 -11.11
C TYR A 12 -11.85 -25.77 -10.95
N GLN A 13 -12.46 -26.77 -10.31
CA GLN A 13 -13.87 -26.77 -9.94
C GLN A 13 -14.05 -26.12 -8.57
N TYR A 14 -14.59 -24.91 -8.56
CA TYR A 14 -14.94 -24.20 -7.34
C TYR A 14 -16.20 -24.81 -6.72
N GLY A 15 -16.23 -24.89 -5.39
CA GLY A 15 -17.41 -25.34 -4.66
C GLY A 15 -18.59 -24.36 -4.75
N ASP A 16 -19.75 -24.77 -4.28
CA ASP A 16 -20.94 -23.93 -4.30
C ASP A 16 -20.96 -22.91 -3.13
N GLY A 17 -21.64 -21.79 -3.36
CA GLY A 17 -21.93 -20.79 -2.33
C GLY A 17 -20.68 -20.23 -1.62
N ILE A 18 -20.68 -20.28 -0.29
CA ILE A 18 -19.60 -19.71 0.54
C ILE A 18 -18.27 -20.43 0.39
N ILE A 19 -18.28 -21.71 0.00
CA ILE A 19 -17.07 -22.50 -0.19
C ILE A 19 -16.35 -22.02 -1.44
N GLY A 20 -17.06 -21.91 -2.58
CA GLY A 20 -16.49 -21.35 -3.80
C GLY A 20 -16.00 -19.91 -3.65
N LEU A 21 -16.73 -19.10 -2.88
CA LEU A 21 -16.29 -17.74 -2.56
C LEU A 21 -14.95 -17.75 -1.80
N HIS A 22 -14.80 -18.61 -0.80
CA HIS A 22 -13.56 -18.72 -0.05
C HIS A 22 -12.39 -19.13 -0.95
N GLU A 23 -12.58 -20.14 -1.80
CA GLU A 23 -11.57 -20.61 -2.74
C GLU A 23 -11.18 -19.53 -3.77
N GLU A 24 -12.15 -18.75 -4.25
CA GLU A 24 -11.87 -17.64 -5.17
C GLU A 24 -11.13 -16.50 -4.49
N ILE A 25 -11.46 -16.17 -3.24
CA ILE A 25 -10.72 -15.19 -2.44
C ILE A 25 -9.28 -15.64 -2.23
N ASP A 26 -9.07 -16.93 -1.94
CA ASP A 26 -7.73 -17.49 -1.76
C ASP A 26 -6.90 -17.40 -3.04
N HIS A 27 -7.48 -17.78 -4.19
CA HIS A 27 -6.80 -17.64 -5.48
C HIS A 27 -6.55 -16.18 -5.88
N PHE A 28 -7.51 -15.28 -5.64
CA PHE A 28 -7.32 -13.85 -5.82
C PHE A 28 -6.16 -13.34 -4.96
N TYR A 29 -6.14 -13.69 -3.67
CA TYR A 29 -5.10 -13.29 -2.74
C TYR A 29 -3.72 -13.72 -3.24
N GLN A 30 -3.54 -14.99 -3.64
CA GLN A 30 -2.27 -15.46 -4.18
C GLN A 30 -1.85 -14.73 -5.45
N TYR A 31 -2.81 -14.43 -6.34
CA TYR A 31 -2.54 -13.71 -7.59
C TYR A 31 -2.09 -12.26 -7.37
N VAL A 32 -2.65 -11.56 -6.38
CA VAL A 32 -2.31 -10.14 -6.13
C VAL A 32 -1.13 -9.94 -5.20
N LEU A 33 -0.61 -11.01 -4.56
CA LEU A 33 0.60 -10.90 -3.77
C LEU A 33 1.78 -10.49 -4.66
N PRO A 34 2.63 -9.57 -4.19
CA PRO A 34 3.78 -9.12 -4.95
C PRO A 34 4.75 -10.29 -5.19
N THR A 35 5.18 -10.42 -6.43
CA THR A 35 6.27 -11.33 -6.79
C THR A 35 7.62 -10.80 -6.25
N PRO A 36 8.63 -11.67 -6.09
CA PRO A 36 9.97 -11.22 -5.70
C PRO A 36 10.57 -10.19 -6.67
N CYS A 37 10.25 -10.30 -7.96
CA CYS A 37 10.69 -9.35 -8.99
C CYS A 37 10.04 -7.97 -8.79
N GLU A 38 8.71 -7.90 -8.61
CA GLU A 38 8.01 -6.65 -8.33
C GLU A 38 8.52 -6.00 -7.03
N HIS A 39 8.80 -6.81 -6.00
CA HIS A 39 9.38 -6.31 -4.76
C HIS A 39 10.78 -5.74 -4.97
N ALA A 40 11.62 -6.40 -5.77
CA ALA A 40 12.95 -5.91 -6.12
C ALA A 40 12.90 -4.60 -6.92
N ILE A 41 12.00 -4.50 -7.90
CA ILE A 41 11.76 -3.28 -8.69
C ILE A 41 11.37 -2.13 -7.76
N ARG A 42 10.39 -2.34 -6.87
CA ARG A 42 9.95 -1.31 -5.90
C ARG A 42 11.11 -0.87 -4.99
N ASN A 43 11.90 -1.81 -4.47
CA ASN A 43 13.07 -1.46 -3.66
C ASN A 43 14.14 -0.69 -4.43
N GLU A 44 14.33 -0.97 -5.72
CA GLU A 44 15.26 -0.22 -6.56
C GLU A 44 14.80 1.23 -6.78
N VAL A 45 13.50 1.45 -6.97
CA VAL A 45 12.92 2.82 -7.02
C VAL A 45 13.20 3.56 -5.70
N VAL A 46 12.98 2.91 -4.55
CA VAL A 46 13.27 3.51 -3.24
C VAL A 46 14.75 3.88 -3.11
N LYS A 47 15.67 3.01 -3.52
CA LYS A 47 17.11 3.28 -3.47
C LYS A 47 17.52 4.47 -4.33
N ARG A 48 16.99 4.56 -5.56
CA ARG A 48 17.27 5.69 -6.46
C ARG A 48 16.77 7.01 -5.86
N ILE A 49 15.56 7.03 -5.32
CA ILE A 49 15.01 8.21 -4.63
C ILE A 49 15.85 8.55 -3.39
N GLU A 50 16.22 7.55 -2.59
CA GLU A 50 17.05 7.74 -1.40
C GLU A 50 18.42 8.34 -1.74
N ALA A 51 19.05 7.89 -2.84
CA ALA A 51 20.31 8.45 -3.32
C ALA A 51 20.17 9.94 -3.70
N VAL A 52 19.07 10.33 -4.34
CA VAL A 52 18.78 11.74 -4.64
C VAL A 52 18.62 12.53 -3.33
N VAL A 53 17.77 12.06 -2.42
CA VAL A 53 17.52 12.71 -1.13
C VAL A 53 18.83 12.92 -0.36
N ARG A 54 19.66 11.87 -0.22
CA ARG A 54 20.93 11.95 0.51
C ARG A 54 21.97 12.84 -0.16
N SER A 55 21.89 13.03 -1.48
CA SER A 55 22.79 13.96 -2.19
C SER A 55 22.48 15.42 -1.88
N ILE A 56 21.23 15.74 -1.55
CA ILE A 56 20.77 17.09 -1.19
C ILE A 56 20.88 17.30 0.32
N TRP A 57 20.44 16.29 1.08
CA TRP A 57 20.39 16.28 2.55
C TRP A 57 21.05 15.02 3.11
N PRO A 58 22.38 15.05 3.35
CA PRO A 58 23.13 13.87 3.79
C PRO A 58 22.68 13.27 5.13
N GLN A 59 22.06 14.08 5.99
CA GLN A 59 21.54 13.66 7.29
C GLN A 59 20.07 13.20 7.24
N ALA A 60 19.41 13.30 6.09
CA ALA A 60 18.03 12.87 5.95
C ALA A 60 17.93 11.35 5.88
N VAL A 61 16.88 10.80 6.48
CA VAL A 61 16.55 9.37 6.44
C VAL A 61 15.31 9.19 5.58
N VAL A 62 15.37 8.24 4.64
CA VAL A 62 14.22 7.85 3.84
C VAL A 62 13.67 6.55 4.37
N GLU A 63 12.39 6.53 4.74
CA GLU A 63 11.71 5.30 5.15
C GLU A 63 10.50 5.02 4.29
N ILE A 64 10.28 3.74 4.01
CA ILE A 64 9.01 3.25 3.46
C ILE A 64 7.95 3.27 4.58
N PHE A 65 6.77 3.82 4.28
CA PHE A 65 5.61 3.73 5.16
C PHE A 65 4.42 3.03 4.46
N GLY A 66 3.26 3.06 5.11
CA GLY A 66 1.99 2.71 4.49
C GLY A 66 1.84 1.24 4.07
N SER A 67 1.18 1.04 2.93
CA SER A 67 0.75 -0.29 2.50
C SER A 67 1.93 -1.20 2.10
N PHE A 68 3.02 -0.61 1.61
CA PHE A 68 4.24 -1.34 1.26
C PHE A 68 4.94 -1.89 2.52
N ARG A 69 5.02 -1.10 3.61
CA ARG A 69 5.62 -1.56 4.88
C ARG A 69 4.83 -2.67 5.58
N THR A 70 3.50 -2.67 5.44
CA THR A 70 2.62 -3.69 6.06
C THR A 70 2.48 -4.96 5.21
N GLY A 71 2.86 -4.89 3.93
CA GLY A 71 2.61 -5.95 2.95
C GLY A 71 1.12 -6.16 2.69
N LEU A 72 0.32 -5.08 2.72
CA LEU A 72 -1.12 -5.06 2.40
C LEU A 72 -1.38 -4.07 1.25
N PHE A 73 -0.65 -4.28 0.17
CA PHE A 73 -0.73 -3.46 -1.04
C PHE A 73 -1.19 -4.30 -2.23
N LEU A 74 -1.91 -3.66 -3.14
CA LEU A 74 -2.26 -4.25 -4.43
C LEU A 74 -1.10 -4.01 -5.41
N PRO A 75 -0.96 -4.79 -6.49
CA PRO A 75 0.09 -4.58 -7.49
C PRO A 75 0.13 -3.15 -8.05
N THR A 76 -1.03 -2.51 -8.13
CA THR A 76 -1.24 -1.12 -8.59
C THR A 76 -1.07 -0.05 -7.52
N SER A 77 -0.83 -0.42 -6.25
CA SER A 77 -0.68 0.53 -5.15
C SER A 77 0.63 1.31 -5.23
N ASP A 78 0.57 2.59 -4.90
CA ASP A 78 1.72 3.49 -4.84
C ASP A 78 2.74 3.06 -3.76
N ILE A 79 3.98 3.51 -3.90
CA ILE A 79 4.99 3.44 -2.82
C ILE A 79 4.87 4.70 -1.98
N ASP A 80 4.62 4.50 -0.70
CA ASP A 80 4.56 5.54 0.31
C ASP A 80 5.95 5.74 0.94
N LEU A 81 6.59 6.90 0.74
CA LEU A 81 7.88 7.28 1.32
C LEU A 81 7.76 8.46 2.29
N VAL A 82 8.52 8.41 3.37
CA VAL A 82 8.70 9.54 4.28
C VAL A 82 10.17 9.92 4.33
N VAL A 83 10.43 11.21 4.15
CA VAL A 83 11.76 11.80 4.32
C VAL A 83 11.81 12.48 5.70
N LEU A 84 12.64 11.94 6.58
CA LEU A 84 12.86 12.44 7.93
C LEU A 84 14.09 13.33 7.94
N GLY A 85 13.95 14.52 8.50
CA GLY A 85 15.04 15.47 8.64
C GLY A 85 14.64 16.69 9.43
N LEU A 86 15.60 17.60 9.58
CA LEU A 86 15.38 18.89 10.23
C LEU A 86 15.09 19.92 9.14
N TRP A 87 13.86 20.43 9.11
CA TRP A 87 13.40 21.39 8.10
C TRP A 87 12.88 22.66 8.80
N GLU A 88 13.41 23.83 8.45
CA GLU A 88 12.78 25.11 8.81
C GLU A 88 11.50 25.34 7.99
N LYS A 89 11.54 24.95 6.72
CA LYS A 89 10.41 24.90 5.78
C LYS A 89 10.50 23.62 4.97
N LEU A 90 9.35 23.01 4.67
CA LEU A 90 9.30 21.75 3.93
C LEU A 90 9.88 21.93 2.51
N PRO A 91 10.94 21.20 2.13
CA PRO A 91 11.65 21.45 0.88
C PRO A 91 11.03 20.70 -0.32
N LEU A 92 9.69 20.75 -0.44
CA LEU A 92 8.94 19.97 -1.45
C LEU A 92 9.41 20.28 -2.88
N ARG A 93 9.56 21.58 -3.19
CA ARG A 93 9.97 22.05 -4.54
C ARG A 93 11.42 21.72 -4.88
N THR A 94 12.30 21.73 -3.88
CA THR A 94 13.71 21.34 -4.05
C THR A 94 13.80 19.87 -4.45
N LEU A 95 13.04 19.01 -3.76
CA LEU A 95 13.02 17.58 -4.08
C LEU A 95 12.36 17.31 -5.44
N GLU A 96 11.24 17.97 -5.76
CA GLU A 96 10.62 17.91 -7.10
C GLU A 96 11.62 18.23 -8.21
N PHE A 97 12.35 19.34 -8.09
CA PHE A 97 13.32 19.76 -9.10
C PHE A 97 14.44 18.72 -9.29
N GLU A 98 15.00 18.20 -8.21
CA GLU A 98 16.10 17.23 -8.25
C GLU A 98 15.66 15.86 -8.80
N LEU A 99 14.43 15.43 -8.50
CA LEU A 99 13.88 14.18 -9.05
C LEU A 99 13.66 14.27 -10.57
N VAL A 100 13.27 15.45 -11.07
CA VAL A 100 13.11 15.69 -12.51
C VAL A 100 14.47 15.87 -13.19
N SER A 101 15.38 16.67 -12.63
CA SER A 101 16.69 16.97 -13.23
C SER A 101 17.55 15.72 -13.41
N ARG A 102 17.43 14.76 -12.49
CA ARG A 102 18.14 13.48 -12.52
C ARG A 102 17.40 12.38 -13.29
N ASN A 103 16.27 12.71 -13.93
CA ASN A 103 15.44 11.77 -14.69
C ASN A 103 14.90 10.59 -13.87
N ILE A 104 14.73 10.75 -12.56
CA ILE A 104 14.09 9.73 -11.70
C ILE A 104 12.58 9.74 -11.94
N ALA A 105 11.97 10.91 -11.91
CA ALA A 105 10.54 11.06 -12.14
C ALA A 105 10.23 11.45 -13.59
N GLU A 106 9.10 10.98 -14.11
CA GLU A 106 8.54 11.50 -15.35
C GLU A 106 8.00 12.92 -15.11
N ALA A 107 8.58 13.91 -15.78
CA ALA A 107 8.36 15.34 -15.48
C ALA A 107 6.88 15.77 -15.48
N CYS A 108 6.05 15.20 -16.35
CA CYS A 108 4.62 15.54 -16.43
C CYS A 108 3.78 14.92 -15.30
N THR A 109 4.33 13.95 -14.57
CA THR A 109 3.61 13.22 -13.51
C THR A 109 3.86 13.79 -12.12
N VAL A 110 4.90 14.62 -11.94
CA VAL A 110 5.23 15.17 -10.63
C VAL A 110 4.21 16.22 -10.22
N ARG A 111 3.64 16.04 -9.02
CA ARG A 111 2.65 16.95 -8.45
C ARG A 111 2.93 17.18 -6.98
N VAL A 112 3.16 18.44 -6.62
CA VAL A 112 3.28 18.86 -5.22
C VAL A 112 1.90 19.27 -4.71
N LEU A 113 1.42 18.56 -3.69
CA LEU A 113 0.17 18.82 -2.98
C LEU A 113 0.50 19.45 -1.62
N ASP A 114 0.69 20.77 -1.60
CA ASP A 114 1.18 21.53 -0.43
C ASP A 114 0.07 22.10 0.47
N LYS A 115 -1.18 22.09 0.01
CA LYS A 115 -2.34 22.65 0.74
C LYS A 115 -3.07 21.66 1.64
N ALA A 116 -2.74 20.37 1.57
CA ALA A 116 -3.35 19.34 2.41
C ALA A 116 -2.76 19.36 3.83
N SER A 117 -3.46 18.77 4.80
CA SER A 117 -2.97 18.65 6.19
C SER A 117 -1.61 17.96 6.30
N VAL A 118 -1.31 17.06 5.36
CA VAL A 118 0.02 16.47 5.16
C VAL A 118 0.46 16.78 3.73
N PRO A 119 1.46 17.65 3.53
CA PRO A 119 2.00 17.94 2.22
C PRO A 119 2.72 16.73 1.60
N ILE A 120 2.42 16.44 0.32
CA ILE A 120 2.93 15.25 -0.38
C ILE A 120 3.43 15.63 -1.78
N ILE A 121 4.50 14.99 -2.24
CA ILE A 121 4.92 14.96 -3.64
C ILE A 121 4.47 13.64 -4.25
N LYS A 122 3.59 13.69 -5.24
CA LYS A 122 3.22 12.53 -6.04
C LYS A 122 4.04 12.49 -7.31
N LEU A 123 4.52 11.32 -7.72
CA LEU A 123 5.27 11.15 -8.97
C LEU A 123 5.14 9.73 -9.52
N THR A 124 5.50 9.56 -10.78
CA THR A 124 5.70 8.25 -11.39
C THR A 124 7.17 8.09 -11.74
N ASP A 125 7.78 7.01 -11.29
CA ASP A 125 9.15 6.66 -11.63
C ASP A 125 9.26 6.39 -13.13
N ARG A 126 10.23 7.04 -13.78
CA ARG A 126 10.37 7.04 -15.23
C ARG A 126 10.69 5.65 -15.79
N GLU A 127 11.55 4.90 -15.11
CA GLU A 127 12.05 3.60 -15.60
C GLU A 127 11.03 2.47 -15.40
N THR A 128 10.40 2.43 -14.23
CA THR A 128 9.58 1.30 -13.79
C THR A 128 8.08 1.57 -13.84
N GLN A 129 7.69 2.82 -14.07
CA GLN A 129 6.30 3.30 -14.04
C GLN A 129 5.60 3.10 -12.68
N VAL A 130 6.38 2.89 -11.62
CA VAL A 130 5.87 2.78 -10.26
C VAL A 130 5.53 4.17 -9.73
N LYS A 131 4.31 4.31 -9.22
CA LYS A 131 3.85 5.53 -8.56
C LYS A 131 4.42 5.64 -7.15
N VAL A 132 4.81 6.85 -6.76
CA VAL A 132 5.42 7.14 -5.46
C VAL A 132 4.81 8.40 -4.87
N ASP A 133 4.44 8.32 -3.59
CA ASP A 133 3.99 9.44 -2.77
C ASP A 133 5.06 9.71 -1.70
N ILE A 134 5.64 10.91 -1.69
CA ILE A 134 6.70 11.32 -0.76
C ILE A 134 6.17 12.38 0.20
N SER A 135 6.22 12.09 1.49
CA SER A 135 5.88 13.00 2.58
C SER A 135 7.11 13.36 3.41
N PHE A 136 7.00 14.38 4.26
CA PHE A 136 8.07 14.81 5.16
C PHE A 136 7.63 14.70 6.63
N ASN A 137 8.53 14.23 7.48
CA ASN A 137 8.38 14.19 8.95
C ASN A 137 7.15 13.43 9.50
N MET A 138 6.59 12.49 8.74
CA MET A 138 5.49 11.62 9.19
C MET A 138 6.00 10.40 9.98
N GLN A 139 6.35 10.58 11.26
CA GLN A 139 6.87 9.49 12.11
C GLN A 139 5.83 8.45 12.55
N SER A 140 4.54 8.81 12.60
CA SER A 140 3.47 7.93 13.11
C SER A 140 3.24 6.67 12.26
N GLY A 141 3.61 6.70 10.98
CA GLY A 141 3.42 5.57 10.06
C GLY A 141 4.19 4.30 10.45
N VAL A 142 5.32 4.43 11.15
CA VAL A 142 6.15 3.30 11.59
C VAL A 142 5.43 2.46 12.64
N GLN A 143 4.87 3.11 13.66
CA GLN A 143 4.18 2.43 14.77
C GLN A 143 2.90 1.74 14.28
N SER A 144 2.11 2.43 13.45
CA SER A 144 0.91 1.86 12.84
C SER A 144 1.23 0.63 11.98
N ALA A 145 2.34 0.64 11.24
CA ALA A 145 2.73 -0.50 10.44
C ALA A 145 3.11 -1.72 11.29
N GLU A 146 3.80 -1.52 12.42
CA GLU A 146 4.16 -2.62 13.33
C GLU A 146 2.93 -3.21 14.02
N LEU A 147 1.99 -2.35 14.44
CA LEU A 147 0.69 -2.80 14.96
C LEU A 147 -0.06 -3.65 13.94
N ILE A 148 -0.11 -3.22 12.68
CA ILE A 148 -0.77 -3.99 11.61
C ILE A 148 -0.06 -5.33 11.38
N LYS A 149 1.28 -5.37 11.41
CA LYS A 149 2.03 -6.62 11.31
C LYS A 149 1.72 -7.58 12.45
N GLN A 150 1.58 -7.07 13.67
CA GLN A 150 1.12 -7.86 14.81
C GLN A 150 -0.26 -8.46 14.54
N PHE A 151 -1.24 -7.64 14.15
CA PHE A 151 -2.58 -8.14 13.84
C PHE A 151 -2.62 -9.12 12.66
N LYS A 152 -1.74 -8.99 11.66
CA LYS A 152 -1.61 -9.99 10.59
C LYS A 152 -1.13 -11.34 11.11
N ARG A 153 -0.27 -11.37 12.13
CA ARG A 153 0.16 -12.61 12.80
C ARG A 153 -0.98 -13.21 13.61
N ASP A 154 -1.69 -12.37 14.37
CA ASP A 154 -2.78 -12.83 15.25
C ASP A 154 -4.03 -13.27 14.45
N TYR A 155 -4.24 -12.67 13.27
CA TYR A 155 -5.36 -12.96 12.37
C TYR A 155 -4.85 -13.27 10.95
N PRO A 156 -4.50 -14.55 10.64
CA PRO A 156 -3.99 -14.93 9.33
C PRO A 156 -4.94 -14.62 8.15
N VAL A 157 -6.25 -14.55 8.42
CA VAL A 157 -7.28 -14.21 7.42
C VAL A 157 -7.35 -12.73 7.07
N LEU A 158 -6.73 -11.85 7.89
CA LEU A 158 -6.81 -10.39 7.73
C LEU A 158 -6.30 -9.94 6.36
N GLY A 159 -5.20 -10.51 5.88
CA GLY A 159 -4.61 -10.14 4.60
C GLY A 159 -5.57 -10.37 3.43
N LYS A 160 -6.22 -11.54 3.40
CA LYS A 160 -7.19 -11.93 2.37
C LYS A 160 -8.39 -10.97 2.37
N LEU A 161 -8.96 -10.73 3.54
CA LEU A 161 -10.11 -9.84 3.71
C LEU A 161 -9.78 -8.41 3.27
N VAL A 162 -8.65 -7.87 3.72
CA VAL A 162 -8.21 -6.52 3.39
C VAL A 162 -7.98 -6.38 1.88
N LEU A 163 -7.28 -7.30 1.22
CA LEU A 163 -6.96 -7.14 -0.20
C LEU A 163 -8.19 -7.22 -1.09
N VAL A 164 -9.14 -8.11 -0.79
CA VAL A 164 -10.42 -8.18 -1.52
C VAL A 164 -11.21 -6.89 -1.37
N LEU A 165 -11.36 -6.38 -0.14
CA LEU A 165 -12.09 -5.14 0.11
C LEU A 165 -11.37 -3.91 -0.46
N LYS A 166 -10.04 -3.89 -0.43
CA LYS A 166 -9.23 -2.84 -1.03
C LYS A 166 -9.45 -2.79 -2.54
N GLN A 167 -9.44 -3.94 -3.21
CA GLN A 167 -9.76 -4.04 -4.64
C GLN A 167 -11.21 -3.62 -4.91
N PHE A 168 -12.16 -4.02 -4.08
CA PHE A 168 -13.56 -3.64 -4.21
C PHE A 168 -13.79 -2.12 -4.15
N LEU A 169 -13.12 -1.43 -3.22
CA LEU A 169 -13.19 0.03 -3.08
C LEU A 169 -12.47 0.73 -4.23
N LEU A 170 -11.31 0.21 -4.65
CA LEU A 170 -10.55 0.74 -5.78
C LEU A 170 -11.37 0.73 -7.07
N LEU A 171 -12.08 -0.37 -7.36
CA LEU A 171 -12.94 -0.48 -8.55
C LEU A 171 -14.13 0.49 -8.57
N ARG A 172 -14.39 1.20 -7.46
CA ARG A 172 -15.50 2.15 -7.31
C ARG A 172 -15.02 3.58 -7.05
N ASP A 173 -13.71 3.81 -7.14
CA ASP A 173 -13.08 5.10 -6.82
C ASP A 173 -13.39 5.58 -5.37
N LEU A 174 -13.57 4.63 -4.44
CA LEU A 174 -13.89 4.89 -3.02
C LEU A 174 -12.69 4.71 -2.09
N ASN A 175 -11.47 4.62 -2.62
CA ASN A 175 -10.24 4.43 -1.85
C ASN A 175 -9.45 5.74 -1.58
N GLU A 176 -9.94 6.88 -2.07
CA GLU A 176 -9.30 8.19 -1.93
C GLU A 176 -10.04 9.07 -0.92
N VAL A 177 -9.38 9.45 0.18
CA VAL A 177 -10.00 10.26 1.24
C VAL A 177 -10.39 11.66 0.74
N PHE A 178 -9.62 12.21 -0.19
CA PHE A 178 -9.87 13.53 -0.75
C PHE A 178 -11.24 13.65 -1.43
N THR A 179 -11.75 12.55 -2.00
CA THR A 179 -13.08 12.49 -2.64
C THR A 179 -14.17 11.92 -1.72
N GLY A 180 -13.89 11.79 -0.41
CA GLY A 180 -14.82 11.21 0.57
C GLY A 180 -14.77 9.69 0.70
N GLY A 181 -13.77 9.04 0.10
CA GLY A 181 -13.53 7.61 0.22
C GLY A 181 -12.89 7.18 1.54
N ILE A 182 -12.63 5.87 1.66
CA ILE A 182 -12.06 5.24 2.86
C ILE A 182 -10.56 5.08 2.70
N SER A 183 -9.79 5.55 3.69
CA SER A 183 -8.34 5.35 3.71
C SER A 183 -7.97 3.87 3.88
N SER A 184 -6.81 3.46 3.33
CA SER A 184 -6.30 2.09 3.52
C SER A 184 -6.17 1.72 5.00
N TYR A 185 -5.73 2.67 5.85
CA TYR A 185 -5.59 2.43 7.28
C TYR A 185 -6.94 2.21 7.97
N SER A 186 -7.93 3.04 7.65
CA SER A 186 -9.31 2.90 8.15
C SER A 186 -9.91 1.56 7.77
N LEU A 187 -9.76 1.12 6.52
CA LEU A 187 -10.23 -0.19 6.07
C LEU A 187 -9.61 -1.32 6.88
N ILE A 188 -8.29 -1.27 7.11
CA ILE A 188 -7.57 -2.30 7.88
C ILE A 188 -8.09 -2.34 9.32
N LEU A 189 -8.28 -1.20 9.97
CA LEU A 189 -8.83 -1.13 11.33
C LEU A 189 -10.26 -1.65 11.40
N MET A 190 -11.10 -1.37 10.40
CA MET A 190 -12.45 -1.93 10.32
C MET A 190 -12.42 -3.46 10.21
N CYS A 191 -11.51 -4.01 9.39
CA CYS A 191 -11.33 -5.46 9.27
C CYS A 191 -10.83 -6.09 10.58
N ILE A 192 -9.88 -5.45 11.27
CA ILE A 192 -9.39 -5.90 12.57
C ILE A 192 -10.51 -5.89 13.60
N SER A 193 -11.26 -4.79 13.69
CA SER A 193 -12.39 -4.65 14.61
C SER A 193 -13.47 -5.71 14.36
N PHE A 194 -13.78 -5.98 13.08
CA PHE A 194 -14.65 -7.08 12.69
C PHE A 194 -14.13 -8.42 13.21
N LEU A 195 -12.84 -8.75 13.00
CA LEU A 195 -12.26 -10.01 13.44
C LEU A 195 -12.16 -10.17 14.97
N GLN A 196 -12.07 -9.05 15.70
CA GLN A 196 -12.07 -9.02 17.16
C GLN A 196 -13.48 -9.25 17.75
N LEU A 197 -14.50 -8.68 17.12
CA LEU A 197 -15.87 -8.67 17.66
C LEU A 197 -16.75 -9.79 17.08
N HIS A 198 -16.38 -10.36 15.93
CA HIS A 198 -17.19 -11.40 15.31
C HIS A 198 -17.26 -12.62 16.23
N PRO A 199 -18.47 -13.06 16.63
CA PRO A 199 -18.63 -14.27 17.43
C PRO A 199 -18.01 -15.44 16.65
N ARG A 200 -16.88 -15.95 17.11
CA ARG A 200 -16.41 -17.26 16.67
C ARG A 200 -17.38 -18.22 17.34
N GLY A 201 -18.13 -19.00 16.57
CA GLY A 201 -18.98 -20.03 17.14
C GLY A 201 -18.11 -20.93 17.99
N ILE A 202 -18.07 -20.68 19.30
CA ILE A 202 -17.56 -21.61 20.28
C ILE A 202 -18.55 -22.75 20.18
N CYS A 203 -18.23 -23.78 19.41
CA CYS A 203 -18.74 -25.10 19.72
C CYS A 203 -18.27 -25.36 21.15
N HIS A 204 -19.15 -25.12 22.11
CA HIS A 204 -19.03 -25.76 23.39
C HIS A 204 -19.14 -27.25 23.06
N ASP A 205 -17.99 -27.92 23.00
CA ASP A 205 -17.95 -29.37 23.19
C ASP A 205 -18.69 -29.62 24.50
N LYS A 206 -19.92 -30.14 24.35
CA LYS A 206 -20.69 -30.65 25.47
C LYS A 206 -19.97 -31.91 25.93
N THR A 207 -19.17 -31.78 26.99
CA THR A 207 -18.87 -32.89 27.91
C THR A 207 -20.15 -33.53 28.42
#